data_AF-A0A9E2VP40-F1
#
_entry.id   AF-A0A9E2VP40-F1
#
_cell.length_a   1.000
_cell.length_b   1.000
_cell.length_c   1.000
_cell.angle_alpha   90.00
_cell.angle_beta   90.00
_cell.angle_gamma   90.00
#
_symmetry.space_group_name_H-M   'P 1'
#
loop_
_entity.id
_entity.type
_entity.pdbx_description
1 polymer ?
#
loop_
_entity_poly.entity_id
_entity_poly.type
_entity_poly.pdbx_seq_one_letter_code
_entity_poly.pdbx_strand_id
1 'polypeptide(L)'
;PWGVAVDRVRGYVYVVDSANFRVQKFDMNGEFIMSWGSFGNGDGQFYFPRGAAVDQADGSVYVVDMGNHRIQKFDTSTNVLPQLLTKWGGSAEPGHASSPHAQEAGQLRSPWGITVDGAGDVYVTDTGNHRIEKFDKEGNFITQWGGFGNGKGQFNFPYGIAVDAKGSVFVVDSGNTRVEQFMPADEGSERLQEDAETVAEIEQAQVTGTTKKA
;
A
#
# COMPACT_ATOMS: atom_id res chain seq x y z
N PRO A 1 16.95 2.83 8.34
CA PRO A 1 16.07 2.86 7.14
C PRO A 1 14.78 2.09 7.46
N TRP A 2 13.61 2.63 7.13
CA TRP A 2 12.32 1.96 7.39
C TRP A 2 11.53 1.58 6.14
N GLY A 3 11.91 2.13 4.98
CA GLY A 3 11.31 1.82 3.69
C GLY A 3 12.38 1.82 2.62
N VAL A 4 12.18 0.99 1.59
CA VAL A 4 13.00 0.92 0.39
C VAL A 4 12.08 0.77 -0.82
N ALA A 5 12.40 1.49 -1.89
CA ALA A 5 11.73 1.36 -3.18
C ALA A 5 12.77 1.26 -4.29
N VAL A 6 12.45 0.55 -5.36
CA VAL A 6 13.37 0.32 -6.47
C VAL A 6 12.68 0.77 -7.77
N ASP A 7 13.31 1.71 -8.48
CA ASP A 7 12.99 1.99 -9.88
C ASP A 7 13.80 1.01 -10.74
N ARG A 8 13.13 -0.04 -11.23
CA ARG A 8 13.77 -1.08 -12.04
C ARG A 8 14.01 -0.63 -13.48
N VAL A 9 13.26 0.37 -13.95
CA VAL A 9 13.36 0.89 -15.32
C VAL A 9 14.54 1.85 -15.44
N ARG A 10 14.69 2.74 -14.45
CA ARG A 10 15.74 3.79 -14.46
C ARG A 10 16.98 3.43 -13.66
N GLY A 11 16.96 2.34 -12.90
CA GLY A 11 18.16 1.84 -12.20
C GLY A 11 18.47 2.60 -10.90
N TYR A 12 17.45 2.95 -10.12
CA TYR A 12 17.63 3.68 -8.86
C TYR A 12 17.01 2.96 -7.67
N VAL A 13 17.63 3.15 -6.49
CA VAL A 13 17.13 2.68 -5.20
C VAL A 13 16.85 3.89 -4.32
N TYR A 14 15.66 3.92 -3.73
CA TYR A 14 15.23 4.96 -2.81
C TYR A 14 15.10 4.39 -1.41
N VAL A 15 15.74 5.03 -0.43
CA VAL A 15 15.75 4.59 0.97
C VAL A 15 15.14 5.67 1.84
N VAL A 16 14.10 5.31 2.58
CA VAL A 16 13.49 6.19 3.58
C VAL A 16 14.30 6.14 4.86
N ASP A 17 14.98 7.25 5.15
CA ASP A 17 15.84 7.44 6.31
C ASP A 17 15.07 8.18 7.41
N SER A 18 14.10 7.47 8.00
CA SER A 18 13.03 8.06 8.81
C SER A 18 13.50 8.88 10.01
N ALA A 19 14.55 8.43 10.70
CA ALA A 19 15.08 9.12 11.87
C ALA A 19 15.75 10.45 11.49
N ASN A 20 16.15 10.61 10.22
CA ASN A 20 16.72 11.82 9.66
C ASN A 20 15.71 12.59 8.78
N PHE A 21 14.43 12.21 8.79
CA PHE A 21 13.33 12.92 8.10
C PHE A 21 13.59 13.17 6.62
N ARG A 22 14.21 12.20 5.93
CA ARG A 22 14.64 12.35 4.54
C ARG A 22 14.52 11.05 3.75
N VAL A 23 14.59 11.19 2.44
CA VAL A 23 14.78 10.07 1.50
C VAL A 23 16.13 10.22 0.83
N GLN A 24 16.80 9.09 0.61
CA GLN A 24 18.08 9.00 -0.08
C GLN A 24 17.90 8.23 -1.40
N LYS A 25 18.54 8.69 -2.47
CA LYS A 25 18.57 8.06 -3.79
C LYS A 25 19.97 7.49 -4.02
N PHE A 26 20.03 6.24 -4.47
CA PHE A 26 21.24 5.51 -4.82
C PHE A 26 21.13 4.96 -6.24
N ASP A 27 22.27 4.66 -6.86
CA ASP A 27 22.30 3.80 -8.04
C ASP A 27 22.13 2.31 -7.67
N MET A 28 22.09 1.42 -8.66
CA MET A 28 21.98 -0.03 -8.43
C MET A 28 23.23 -0.67 -7.81
N ASN A 29 24.37 0.03 -7.81
CA ASN A 29 25.59 -0.43 -7.13
C ASN A 29 25.63 0.01 -5.66
N GLY A 30 24.67 0.83 -5.23
CA GLY A 30 24.59 1.38 -3.88
C GLY A 30 25.39 2.67 -3.70
N GLU A 31 25.85 3.30 -4.78
CA GLU A 31 26.49 4.61 -4.71
C GLU A 31 25.45 5.70 -4.41
N PHE A 32 25.75 6.55 -3.43
CA PHE A 32 24.87 7.65 -3.05
C PHE A 32 24.83 8.72 -4.13
N ILE A 33 23.63 9.10 -4.56
CA ILE A 33 23.41 10.15 -5.56
C ILE A 33 23.01 11.46 -4.87
N MET A 34 21.97 11.41 -4.04
CA MET A 34 21.38 12.60 -3.41
C MET A 34 20.44 12.23 -2.27
N SER A 35 20.06 13.22 -1.47
CA SER A 35 19.00 13.09 -0.48
C SER A 35 18.14 14.34 -0.44
N TRP A 36 16.87 14.19 -0.08
CA TRP A 36 15.96 15.30 0.10
C TRP A 36 15.05 15.09 1.29
N GLY A 37 14.54 16.20 1.82
CA GLY A 37 13.68 16.23 2.99
C GLY A 37 14.37 16.78 4.24
N SER A 38 13.53 17.23 5.16
CA SER A 38 13.88 17.71 6.48
C SER A 38 12.68 17.56 7.41
N PHE A 39 12.88 17.68 8.72
CA PHE A 39 11.79 17.65 9.69
C PHE A 39 10.79 18.78 9.43
N GLY A 40 9.49 18.45 9.38
CA GLY A 40 8.41 19.43 9.31
C GLY A 40 7.15 18.90 8.65
N ASN A 41 6.25 19.81 8.29
CA ASN A 41 4.94 19.51 7.69
C ASN A 41 4.69 20.25 6.36
N GLY A 42 5.65 21.07 5.91
CA GLY A 42 5.61 21.74 4.61
C GLY A 42 5.85 20.78 3.44
N ASP A 43 5.82 21.32 2.23
CA ASP A 43 6.08 20.55 1.01
C ASP A 43 7.52 20.05 0.97
N GLY A 44 7.70 18.76 0.72
CA GLY A 44 9.00 18.10 0.75
C GLY A 44 9.60 17.91 2.16
N GLN A 45 8.94 18.39 3.21
CA GLN A 45 9.30 18.07 4.60
C GLN A 45 8.58 16.80 5.05
N PHE A 46 9.18 16.09 6.01
CA PHE A 46 8.67 14.84 6.54
C PHE A 46 8.66 14.81 8.06
N TYR A 47 7.74 14.05 8.63
CA TYR A 47 7.73 13.67 10.02
C TYR A 47 7.59 12.16 10.16
N PHE A 48 8.69 11.48 10.53
CA PHE A 48 8.79 10.01 10.56
C PHE A 48 8.27 9.32 9.28
N PRO A 49 8.83 9.63 8.09
CA PRO A 49 8.40 8.97 6.86
C PRO A 49 8.64 7.45 6.96
N ARG A 50 7.78 6.61 6.37
CA ARG A 50 7.82 5.14 6.50
C ARG A 50 8.09 4.45 5.18
N GLY A 51 7.04 4.02 4.48
CA GLY A 51 7.13 3.36 3.19
C GLY A 51 7.44 4.33 2.05
N ALA A 52 8.02 3.79 0.98
CA ALA A 52 8.08 4.45 -0.31
C ALA A 52 7.71 3.46 -1.41
N ALA A 53 7.18 3.97 -2.52
CA ALA A 53 6.91 3.21 -3.72
C ALA A 53 7.31 4.02 -4.95
N VAL A 54 7.59 3.32 -6.05
CA VAL A 54 7.94 3.93 -7.35
C VAL A 54 6.90 3.46 -8.36
N ASP A 55 6.25 4.40 -9.02
CA ASP A 55 5.53 4.12 -10.26
C ASP A 55 6.56 3.88 -11.36
N GLN A 56 6.58 2.66 -11.88
CA GLN A 56 7.61 2.25 -12.86
C GLN A 56 7.40 2.91 -14.22
N ALA A 57 6.18 3.35 -14.55
CA ALA A 57 5.87 3.97 -15.83
C ALA A 57 6.55 5.34 -15.94
N ASP A 58 6.38 6.20 -14.94
CA ASP A 58 6.87 7.58 -14.98
C ASP A 58 8.09 7.85 -14.07
N GLY A 59 8.39 6.96 -13.12
CA GLY A 59 9.49 7.11 -12.16
C GLY A 59 9.13 8.02 -10.97
N SER A 60 7.85 8.35 -10.81
CA SER A 60 7.35 9.09 -9.66
C SER A 60 7.57 8.30 -8.38
N VAL A 61 8.03 8.97 -7.34
CA VAL A 61 8.26 8.37 -6.02
C VAL A 61 7.19 8.85 -5.04
N TYR A 62 6.48 7.90 -4.45
CA TYR A 62 5.50 8.13 -3.41
C TYR A 62 6.17 7.86 -2.06
N VAL A 63 6.02 8.78 -1.11
CA VAL A 63 6.58 8.65 0.23
C VAL A 63 5.47 8.79 1.25
N VAL A 64 5.33 7.80 2.11
CA VAL A 64 4.41 7.83 3.25
C VAL A 64 5.02 8.70 4.34
N ASP A 65 4.39 9.82 4.60
CA ASP A 65 4.76 10.79 5.62
C ASP A 65 3.90 10.57 6.88
N MET A 66 4.20 9.48 7.59
CA MET A 66 3.34 8.88 8.61
C MET A 66 2.95 9.86 9.72
N GLY A 67 3.91 10.62 10.25
CA GLY A 67 3.67 11.58 11.32
C GLY A 67 2.83 12.78 10.90
N ASN A 68 2.76 13.05 9.59
CA ASN A 68 1.90 14.07 8.98
C ASN A 68 0.65 13.47 8.30
N HIS A 69 0.36 12.17 8.50
CA HIS A 69 -0.88 11.55 8.04
C HIS A 69 -1.14 11.64 6.53
N ARG A 70 -0.07 11.65 5.72
CA ARG A 70 -0.21 11.94 4.29
C ARG A 70 0.74 11.13 3.44
N ILE A 71 0.51 11.18 2.14
CA ILE A 71 1.45 10.75 1.12
C ILE A 71 1.91 11.96 0.34
N GLN A 72 3.19 11.99 -0.03
CA GLN A 72 3.74 12.97 -0.96
C GLN A 72 4.29 12.24 -2.20
N LYS A 73 3.91 12.71 -3.39
CA LYS A 73 4.38 12.20 -4.68
C LYS A 73 5.41 13.16 -5.26
N PHE A 74 6.56 12.65 -5.67
CA PHE A 74 7.68 13.43 -6.20
C PHE A 74 8.07 13.00 -7.60
N ASP A 75 8.39 13.97 -8.45
CA ASP A 75 9.14 13.72 -9.68
C ASP A 75 10.63 13.57 -9.33
N THR A 76 11.19 12.42 -9.72
CA THR A 76 12.62 12.09 -9.53
C THR A 76 13.36 11.82 -10.84
N SER A 77 12.74 12.18 -11.98
CA SER A 77 13.25 11.95 -13.33
C SER A 77 14.60 12.62 -13.62
N THR A 78 14.94 13.66 -12.86
CA THR A 78 16.20 14.39 -12.96
C THR A 78 17.15 14.05 -11.80
N ASN A 79 18.43 14.31 -11.98
CA ASN A 79 19.44 14.21 -10.90
C ASN A 79 19.57 15.52 -10.08
N VAL A 80 18.53 16.37 -10.09
CA VAL A 80 18.41 17.53 -9.19
C VAL A 80 17.40 17.22 -8.08
N LEU A 81 17.18 18.17 -7.17
CA LEU A 81 16.23 18.00 -6.08
C LEU A 81 14.84 17.60 -6.59
N PRO A 82 14.16 16.61 -5.97
CA PRO A 82 12.88 16.14 -6.45
C PRO A 82 11.83 17.22 -6.30
N GLN A 83 10.93 17.30 -7.27
CA GLN A 83 9.85 18.28 -7.25
C GLN A 83 8.60 17.61 -6.69
N LEU A 84 7.94 18.25 -5.72
CA LEU A 84 6.65 17.78 -5.24
C LEU A 84 5.62 17.93 -6.36
N LEU A 85 4.97 16.82 -6.74
CA LEU A 85 3.90 16.81 -7.73
C LEU A 85 2.54 17.02 -7.07
N THR A 86 2.26 16.28 -6.00
CA THR A 86 1.00 16.36 -5.25
C THR A 86 1.16 15.70 -3.87
N LYS A 87 0.17 15.91 -2.99
CA LYS A 87 0.06 15.28 -1.68
C LYS A 87 -1.41 15.09 -1.29
N TRP A 88 -1.72 14.02 -0.58
CA TRP A 88 -3.09 13.70 -0.13
C TRP A 88 -3.09 12.86 1.15
N GLY A 89 -4.28 12.55 1.68
CA GLY A 89 -4.47 11.76 2.89
C GLY A 89 -4.54 12.58 4.19
N GLY A 90 -3.97 13.79 4.23
CA GLY A 90 -4.01 14.63 5.42
C GLY A 90 -5.42 15.15 5.75
N SER A 91 -5.68 15.46 7.02
CA SER A 91 -6.85 16.26 7.43
C SER A 91 -6.66 17.74 7.07
N ALA A 92 -7.75 18.48 6.91
CA ALA A 92 -7.73 19.93 6.65
C ALA A 92 -6.98 20.73 7.74
N GLU A 93 -6.88 20.18 8.95
CA GLU A 93 -6.10 20.74 10.05
C GLU A 93 -4.77 19.98 10.21
N PRO A 94 -3.63 20.67 10.40
CA PRO A 94 -2.37 20.04 10.78
C PRO A 94 -2.54 19.30 12.11
N GLY A 95 -2.33 17.98 12.12
CA GLY A 95 -2.49 17.16 13.32
C GLY A 95 -1.39 16.13 13.47
N HIS A 96 -0.87 16.00 14.69
CA HIS A 96 0.09 14.97 15.09
C HIS A 96 -0.50 13.55 14.94
N ALA A 97 0.38 12.53 14.85
CA ALA A 97 0.10 11.07 14.87
C ALA A 97 -1.07 10.60 15.77
N SER A 98 -1.37 11.35 16.83
CA SER A 98 -2.41 11.12 17.84
C SER A 98 -3.75 11.82 17.60
N SER A 99 -3.92 12.56 16.50
CA SER A 99 -5.17 13.24 16.18
C SER A 99 -6.29 12.22 15.99
N PRO A 100 -7.49 12.42 16.58
CA PRO A 100 -8.66 11.59 16.29
C PRO A 100 -9.24 11.84 14.89
N HIS A 101 -8.68 12.83 14.18
CA HIS A 101 -9.04 13.18 12.80
C HIS A 101 -8.42 12.16 11.82
N ALA A 102 -8.95 12.12 10.59
CA ALA A 102 -8.69 11.13 9.55
C ALA A 102 -9.45 9.80 9.69
N GLN A 103 -10.78 9.84 9.77
CA GLN A 103 -11.64 8.64 9.77
C GLN A 103 -12.42 8.50 8.46
N GLU A 104 -12.60 9.59 7.72
CA GLU A 104 -13.34 9.60 6.46
C GLU A 104 -12.54 8.90 5.36
N ALA A 105 -13.25 8.45 4.33
CA ALA A 105 -12.63 7.92 3.11
C ALA A 105 -11.67 8.96 2.50
N GLY A 106 -10.48 8.52 2.12
CA GLY A 106 -9.44 9.38 1.56
C GLY A 106 -8.61 10.14 2.60
N GLN A 107 -8.90 9.99 3.89
CA GLN A 107 -8.06 10.51 4.97
C GLN A 107 -7.27 9.36 5.61
N LEU A 108 -5.98 9.57 5.82
CA LEU A 108 -5.07 8.56 6.37
C LEU A 108 -4.74 8.84 7.84
N ARG A 109 -4.66 7.78 8.63
CA ARG A 109 -4.24 7.82 10.04
C ARG A 109 -3.01 6.97 10.26
N SER A 110 -1.86 7.62 10.48
CA SER A 110 -0.58 6.94 10.70
C SER A 110 -0.27 5.88 9.62
N PRO A 111 -0.36 6.22 8.32
CA PRO A 111 -0.11 5.26 7.23
C PRO A 111 1.31 4.70 7.29
N TRP A 112 1.53 3.51 6.75
CA TRP A 112 2.83 2.82 6.88
C TRP A 112 3.38 2.28 5.57
N GLY A 113 2.79 1.20 5.06
CA GLY A 113 3.13 0.58 3.78
C GLY A 113 2.42 1.25 2.63
N ILE A 114 3.10 1.27 1.48
CA ILE A 114 2.58 1.80 0.22
C ILE A 114 3.09 0.93 -0.94
N THR A 115 2.25 0.71 -1.93
CA THR A 115 2.63 0.09 -3.21
C THR A 115 1.86 0.73 -4.35
N VAL A 116 2.37 0.60 -5.57
CA VAL A 116 1.72 1.07 -6.80
C VAL A 116 1.58 -0.11 -7.75
N ASP A 117 0.43 -0.26 -8.39
CA ASP A 117 0.19 -1.30 -9.39
C ASP A 117 0.61 -0.87 -10.82
N GLY A 118 0.39 -1.74 -11.80
CA GLY A 118 0.72 -1.44 -13.21
C GLY A 118 -0.17 -0.39 -13.88
N ALA A 119 -1.33 -0.07 -13.30
CA ALA A 119 -2.22 1.00 -13.78
C ALA A 119 -1.88 2.37 -13.17
N GLY A 120 -1.03 2.39 -12.15
CA GLY A 120 -0.66 3.58 -11.38
C GLY A 120 -1.53 3.80 -10.15
N ASP A 121 -2.40 2.84 -9.79
CA ASP A 121 -3.20 2.96 -8.58
C ASP A 121 -2.32 2.71 -7.35
N VAL A 122 -2.55 3.53 -6.32
CA VAL A 122 -1.75 3.59 -5.10
C VAL A 122 -2.51 2.91 -3.96
N TYR A 123 -1.89 1.91 -3.36
CA TYR A 123 -2.46 1.15 -2.25
C TYR A 123 -1.67 1.43 -0.97
N VAL A 124 -2.38 1.68 0.12
CA VAL A 124 -1.79 2.19 1.36
C VAL A 124 -2.35 1.43 2.54
N THR A 125 -1.48 0.96 3.45
CA THR A 125 -1.95 0.51 4.76
C THR A 125 -2.24 1.73 5.62
N ASP A 126 -3.51 2.01 5.82
CA ASP A 126 -3.98 3.04 6.75
C ASP A 126 -4.01 2.46 8.17
N THR A 127 -2.81 2.28 8.71
CA THR A 127 -2.54 1.42 9.87
C THR A 127 -3.31 1.86 11.11
N GLY A 128 -3.39 3.17 11.38
CA GLY A 128 -4.10 3.71 12.53
C GLY A 128 -5.62 3.56 12.46
N ASN A 129 -6.16 3.25 11.27
CA ASN A 129 -7.57 2.93 11.05
C ASN A 129 -7.82 1.44 10.78
N HIS A 130 -6.78 0.61 10.80
CA HIS A 130 -6.89 -0.84 10.60
C HIS A 130 -7.54 -1.20 9.26
N ARG A 131 -7.25 -0.42 8.20
CA ARG A 131 -7.83 -0.58 6.87
C ARG A 131 -6.78 -0.40 5.78
N ILE A 132 -7.15 -0.78 4.56
CA ILE A 132 -6.41 -0.46 3.34
C ILE A 132 -7.21 0.57 2.56
N GLU A 133 -6.50 1.55 2.00
CA GLU A 133 -7.08 2.50 1.07
C GLU A 133 -6.39 2.42 -0.29
N LYS A 134 -7.18 2.59 -1.35
CA LYS A 134 -6.75 2.65 -2.74
C LYS A 134 -7.06 4.04 -3.30
N PHE A 135 -6.08 4.64 -3.97
CA PHE A 135 -6.16 5.93 -4.64
C PHE A 135 -5.74 5.79 -6.10
N ASP A 136 -6.16 6.72 -6.94
CA ASP A 136 -5.55 6.88 -8.26
C ASP A 136 -4.18 7.59 -8.16
N LYS A 137 -3.48 7.70 -9.29
CA LYS A 137 -2.15 8.33 -9.36
C LYS A 137 -2.17 9.85 -9.09
N GLU A 138 -3.33 10.49 -9.13
CA GLU A 138 -3.56 11.90 -8.78
C GLU A 138 -3.83 12.08 -7.28
N GLY A 139 -4.09 10.99 -6.55
CA GLY A 139 -4.38 11.00 -5.11
C GLY A 139 -5.88 11.07 -4.79
N ASN A 140 -6.76 10.85 -5.77
CA ASN A 140 -8.19 10.77 -5.51
C ASN A 140 -8.53 9.40 -4.90
N PHE A 141 -9.39 9.39 -3.89
CA PHE A 141 -9.86 8.17 -3.26
C PHE A 141 -10.68 7.32 -4.23
N ILE A 142 -10.35 6.03 -4.35
CA ILE A 142 -11.10 5.06 -5.15
C ILE A 142 -11.96 4.19 -4.24
N THR A 143 -11.33 3.50 -3.28
CA THR A 143 -12.02 2.55 -2.41
C THR A 143 -11.21 2.24 -1.15
N GLN A 144 -11.85 1.60 -0.19
CA GLN A 144 -11.22 1.09 1.03
C GLN A 144 -11.84 -0.25 1.41
N TRP A 145 -11.09 -1.05 2.17
CA TRP A 145 -11.61 -2.23 2.83
C TRP A 145 -10.87 -2.50 4.14
N GLY A 146 -11.55 -3.24 5.01
CA GLY A 146 -11.03 -3.61 6.31
C GLY A 146 -11.68 -2.90 7.48
N GLY A 147 -11.04 -3.04 8.63
CA GLY A 147 -11.51 -2.56 9.93
C GLY A 147 -10.88 -3.40 11.04
N PHE A 148 -10.90 -2.88 12.27
CA PHE A 148 -10.30 -3.56 13.40
C PHE A 148 -10.92 -4.94 13.66
N GLY A 149 -10.09 -5.97 13.79
CA GLY A 149 -10.53 -7.31 14.16
C GLY A 149 -9.53 -8.40 13.75
N ASN A 150 -9.97 -9.65 13.80
CA ASN A 150 -9.19 -10.84 13.45
C ASN A 150 -9.91 -11.79 12.46
N GLY A 151 -11.14 -11.44 12.05
CA GLY A 151 -11.90 -12.16 11.03
C GLY A 151 -11.32 -11.96 9.63
N LYS A 152 -11.87 -12.65 8.63
CA LYS A 152 -11.49 -12.47 7.22
C LYS A 152 -11.74 -11.03 6.79
N GLY A 153 -10.74 -10.40 6.18
CA GLY A 153 -10.83 -9.01 5.73
C GLY A 153 -10.80 -7.99 6.87
N GLN A 154 -10.55 -8.38 8.13
CA GLN A 154 -10.31 -7.45 9.24
C GLN A 154 -8.83 -7.40 9.57
N PHE A 155 -8.33 -6.27 10.07
CA PHE A 155 -6.92 -6.08 10.36
C PHE A 155 -6.66 -5.60 11.78
N ASN A 156 -5.46 -5.84 12.26
CA ASN A 156 -4.90 -5.30 13.49
C ASN A 156 -3.50 -4.76 13.18
N PHE A 157 -3.37 -3.43 13.03
CA PHE A 157 -2.13 -2.76 12.61
C PHE A 157 -1.49 -3.36 11.34
N PRO A 158 -2.14 -3.25 10.17
CA PRO A 158 -1.52 -3.67 8.92
C PRO A 158 -0.33 -2.76 8.61
N TYR A 159 0.84 -3.32 8.31
CA TYR A 159 2.08 -2.54 8.07
C TYR A 159 2.64 -2.69 6.65
N GLY A 160 2.71 -3.91 6.15
CA GLY A 160 3.23 -4.22 4.82
C GLY A 160 2.11 -4.39 3.82
N ILE A 161 2.32 -3.94 2.58
CA ILE A 161 1.41 -4.16 1.47
C ILE A 161 2.20 -4.39 0.17
N ALA A 162 1.73 -5.29 -0.67
CA ALA A 162 2.24 -5.53 -2.01
C ALA A 162 1.08 -5.83 -2.96
N VAL A 163 1.27 -5.53 -4.23
CA VAL A 163 0.32 -5.86 -5.30
C VAL A 163 1.06 -6.63 -6.40
N ASP A 164 0.45 -7.70 -6.90
CA ASP A 164 1.02 -8.46 -8.01
C ASP A 164 0.53 -7.96 -9.38
N ALA A 165 1.07 -8.53 -10.45
CA ALA A 165 0.72 -8.15 -11.82
C ALA A 165 -0.74 -8.46 -12.21
N LYS A 166 -1.43 -9.31 -11.44
CA LYS A 166 -2.85 -9.62 -11.62
C LYS A 166 -3.76 -8.68 -10.82
N GLY A 167 -3.19 -7.82 -9.99
CA GLY A 167 -3.94 -6.94 -9.10
C GLY A 167 -4.33 -7.58 -7.77
N SER A 168 -3.79 -8.76 -7.43
CA SER A 168 -3.97 -9.32 -6.08
C SER A 168 -3.16 -8.50 -5.09
N VAL A 169 -3.80 -8.12 -3.97
CA VAL A 169 -3.21 -7.33 -2.89
C VAL A 169 -2.88 -8.24 -1.72
N PHE A 170 -1.64 -8.17 -1.24
CA PHE A 170 -1.15 -8.92 -0.08
C PHE A 170 -0.88 -7.95 1.06
N VAL A 171 -1.50 -8.17 2.21
CA VAL A 171 -1.43 -7.30 3.38
C VAL A 171 -0.83 -8.05 4.56
N VAL A 172 0.21 -7.47 5.15
CA VAL A 172 0.82 -7.98 6.39
C VAL A 172 0.05 -7.44 7.59
N ASP A 173 -0.91 -8.24 8.05
CA ASP A 173 -1.76 -8.00 9.22
C ASP A 173 -0.98 -8.30 10.51
N SER A 174 -0.12 -7.36 10.89
CA SER A 174 0.99 -7.61 11.80
C SER A 174 0.54 -7.92 13.22
N GLY A 175 -0.51 -7.26 13.71
CA GLY A 175 -1.09 -7.50 15.03
C GLY A 175 -1.82 -8.84 15.15
N ASN A 176 -2.19 -9.46 14.03
CA ASN A 176 -2.75 -10.82 13.99
C ASN A 176 -1.76 -11.86 13.46
N THR A 177 -0.48 -11.48 13.28
CA THR A 177 0.62 -12.35 12.83
C THR A 177 0.28 -13.17 11.59
N ARG A 178 -0.32 -12.55 10.57
CA ARG A 178 -0.71 -13.22 9.33
C ARG A 178 -0.48 -12.34 8.11
N VAL A 179 -0.61 -12.95 6.94
CA VAL A 179 -0.75 -12.25 5.66
C VAL A 179 -2.11 -12.58 5.09
N GLU A 180 -2.85 -11.58 4.65
CA GLU A 180 -4.11 -11.76 3.92
C GLU A 180 -3.92 -11.40 2.45
N GLN A 181 -4.52 -12.19 1.56
CA GLN A 181 -4.55 -11.96 0.12
C GLN A 181 -5.97 -11.57 -0.30
N PHE A 182 -6.07 -10.50 -1.10
CA PHE A 182 -7.31 -10.01 -1.70
C PHE A 182 -7.15 -10.08 -3.21
N MET A 183 -7.98 -10.90 -3.85
CA MET A 183 -8.01 -11.02 -5.31
C MET A 183 -8.92 -9.94 -5.93
N PRO A 184 -8.69 -9.55 -7.19
CA PRO A 184 -9.64 -8.75 -7.94
C PRO A 184 -11.03 -9.40 -7.95
N ALA A 185 -12.08 -8.59 -8.02
CA ALA A 185 -13.47 -9.07 -7.95
C ALA A 185 -13.80 -10.11 -9.03
N ASP A 186 -13.28 -9.91 -10.26
CA ASP A 186 -13.56 -10.77 -11.40
C ASP A 186 -12.96 -12.19 -11.20
N GLU A 187 -11.69 -12.30 -10.78
CA GLU A 187 -11.05 -13.59 -10.47
C GLU A 187 -11.66 -14.27 -9.23
N GLY A 188 -12.10 -13.49 -8.24
CA GLY A 188 -12.76 -14.02 -7.05
C GLY A 188 -14.11 -14.69 -7.36
N SER A 189 -14.85 -14.14 -8.32
CA SER A 189 -16.13 -14.72 -8.78
C SER A 189 -15.94 -16.05 -9.50
N GLU A 190 -14.95 -16.13 -10.40
CA GLU A 190 -14.66 -17.36 -11.15
C GLU A 190 -14.24 -18.50 -10.22
N ARG A 191 -13.36 -18.24 -9.25
CA ARG A 191 -12.91 -19.26 -8.30
C ARG A 191 -14.02 -19.74 -7.36
N LEU A 192 -14.89 -18.83 -6.91
CA LEU A 192 -16.04 -19.22 -6.08
C LEU A 192 -17.03 -20.09 -6.87
N GLN A 193 -17.18 -19.85 -8.18
CA GLN A 193 -17.95 -20.73 -9.07
C GLN A 193 -17.28 -22.09 -9.22
N GLU A 194 -15.97 -22.15 -9.49
CA GLU A 194 -15.22 -23.41 -9.60
C GLU A 194 -15.27 -24.23 -8.29
N ASP A 195 -15.10 -23.58 -7.13
CA ASP A 195 -15.20 -24.24 -5.82
C ASP A 195 -16.61 -24.78 -5.58
N ALA A 196 -17.66 -24.02 -5.95
CA ALA A 196 -19.05 -24.46 -5.81
C ALA A 196 -19.39 -25.62 -6.75
N GLU A 197 -18.91 -25.59 -8.00
CA GLU A 197 -19.05 -26.67 -8.96
C GLU A 197 -18.32 -27.94 -8.49
N THR A 198 -17.10 -27.79 -7.97
CA THR A 198 -16.31 -28.90 -7.41
C THR A 198 -17.03 -29.55 -6.22
N VAL A 199 -17.60 -28.74 -5.32
CA VAL A 199 -18.40 -29.25 -4.19
C VAL A 199 -19.65 -30.00 -4.69
N ALA A 200 -20.36 -29.44 -5.66
CA ALA A 200 -21.54 -30.07 -6.25
C ALA A 200 -21.21 -31.41 -6.94
N GLU A 201 -20.08 -31.50 -7.64
CA GLU A 201 -19.62 -32.76 -8.25
C GLU A 201 -19.29 -33.83 -7.20
N ILE A 202 -18.63 -33.45 -6.10
CA ILE A 202 -18.34 -34.36 -4.99
C ILE A 202 -19.63 -34.87 -4.36
N GLU A 203 -20.62 -34.00 -4.11
CA GLU A 203 -21.91 -34.39 -3.56
C GLU A 203 -22.67 -35.35 -4.51
N GLN A 204 -22.70 -35.08 -5.81
CA GLN A 204 -23.34 -35.97 -6.80
C GLN A 204 -22.64 -37.33 -6.92
N ALA A 205 -21.31 -37.36 -6.85
CA ALA A 205 -20.53 -38.60 -6.87
C ALA A 205 -20.80 -39.47 -5.62
N GLN A 206 -21.02 -38.86 -4.46
CA GLN A 206 -21.39 -39.57 -3.23
C GLN A 206 -22.80 -40.16 -3.29
N VAL A 207 -23.75 -39.47 -3.93
CA VAL A 207 -25.14 -39.95 -4.11
C VAL A 207 -25.23 -41.11 -5.12
N THR A 208 -24.41 -41.07 -6.17
CA THR A 208 -24.40 -42.11 -7.23
C THR A 208 -23.54 -43.33 -6.86
N GLY A 209 -22.57 -43.18 -5.96
CA GLY A 209 -21.75 -44.28 -5.43
C GLY A 209 -22.50 -45.22 -4.48
N THR A 210 -23.52 -44.74 -3.77
CA THR A 210 -24.35 -45.55 -2.85
C THR A 210 -25.40 -46.40 -3.56
N THR A 211 -25.80 -46.05 -4.79
CA THR A 211 -26.86 -46.75 -5.54
C THR A 211 -26.38 -47.99 -6.31
N LYS A 212 -25.07 -48.26 -6.38
CA LYS A 212 -24.48 -49.45 -7.05
C LYS A 212 -24.15 -50.63 -6.14
N LYS A 213 -24.48 -50.57 -4.85
CA LYS A 213 -24.37 -51.71 -3.91
C LYS A 213 -25.76 -52.13 -3.43
N ALA A 214 -26.51 -52.80 -4.30
CA ALA A 214 -27.70 -53.57 -3.95
C ALA A 214 -27.74 -54.83 -4.81
#